data_AF-A0AA86MEA9-F1
#
_entry.id   AF-A0AA86MEA9-F1
#
_cell.length_a   1.000
_cell.length_b   1.000
_cell.length_c   1.000
_cell.angle_alpha   90.00
_cell.angle_beta   90.00
_cell.angle_gamma   90.00
#
_symmetry.space_group_name_H-M   'P 1'
#
loop_
_entity.id
_entity.type
_entity.pdbx_description
1 polymer ?
#
loop_
_entity_poly.entity_id
_entity_poly.type
_entity_poly.pdbx_seq_one_letter_code
_entity_poly.pdbx_strand_id
1 'polypeptide(L)'
;MAQQLDLAGNEWTFDLLRDIDTQLHDITANKFKLDTFPNQIEVISAEQMLDAYSSAAMPVMYPHWSYGKSFSVNEHLYETGQQNLAYEVVINSNPCISYLMEENTMTMQTLVIAHACYGHNSFFKGNYLFRQWTQADAIIDYLVFAKKYVMECEEKYGFDAVEEILDAAHAIQNFGVDRYKRRFESEAALKVKRDDLAEEKRRQYDEIMAKVSPVEAAQIERQQDNYPREPVENLLYFIEKEAPKLRDWERELVRIVRKMSQYFYPQGQTKVMNEGWASFWHYTLLNSLYDEKLVSDGFMLEFLTSHTNVVFQPDSRDGRFRALNPYALGFAMFSDIRRMCEKPTEEDKRWFPDLAGTGNWLKAIDFAMRNFKDESFIRQFLSPKVIRDFRLFTIADHKSENELFIDSIHNDEGYRRIRTLLANQYSRESMVPDIQVTSYARMTDRSLTLTHMSRRGRPLNEDEAEKTLAQIERLWGFPVHLETSDVH
;
A
#
# COMPACT_ATOMS: atom_id res chain seq x y z
N MET A 1 -7.48 17.44 -39.59
CA MET A 1 -8.75 16.95 -39.04
C MET A 1 -8.43 15.62 -38.39
N ALA A 2 -8.54 15.51 -37.07
CA ALA A 2 -8.41 14.21 -36.42
C ALA A 2 -9.55 13.33 -36.93
N GLN A 3 -9.21 12.12 -37.38
CA GLN A 3 -10.18 11.14 -37.83
C GLN A 3 -10.99 10.71 -36.60
N GLN A 4 -12.32 10.84 -36.65
CA GLN A 4 -13.18 10.35 -35.58
C GLN A 4 -12.91 8.85 -35.44
N LEU A 5 -12.48 8.41 -34.27
CA LEU A 5 -12.27 6.99 -34.01
C LEU A 5 -13.64 6.32 -34.11
N ASP A 6 -13.73 5.24 -34.89
CA ASP A 6 -14.97 4.48 -35.04
C ASP A 6 -15.23 3.64 -33.79
N LEU A 7 -15.53 4.33 -32.68
CA LEU A 7 -15.91 3.77 -31.39
C LEU A 7 -17.43 3.52 -31.34
N ALA A 8 -18.09 3.44 -32.50
CA ALA A 8 -19.53 3.19 -32.57
C ALA A 8 -19.89 1.74 -32.26
N GLY A 9 -18.91 0.82 -32.30
CA GLY A 9 -19.07 -0.57 -31.90
C GLY A 9 -18.55 -0.84 -30.49
N ASN A 10 -19.15 -1.82 -29.80
CA ASN A 10 -18.64 -2.36 -28.54
C ASN A 10 -17.38 -3.22 -28.72
N GLU A 11 -17.03 -3.57 -29.96
CA GLU A 11 -15.89 -4.42 -30.30
C GLU A 11 -14.58 -3.60 -30.29
N TRP A 12 -13.51 -4.21 -29.78
CA TRP A 12 -12.18 -3.63 -29.75
C TRP A 12 -11.22 -4.43 -30.65
N THR A 13 -10.17 -3.77 -31.14
CA THR A 13 -9.07 -4.41 -31.87
C THR A 13 -7.74 -3.87 -31.36
N PHE A 14 -6.64 -4.61 -31.54
CA PHE A 14 -5.31 -4.13 -31.11
C PHE A 14 -4.91 -2.80 -31.76
N ASP A 15 -5.33 -2.54 -32.99
CA ASP A 15 -5.08 -1.27 -33.65
C ASP A 15 -5.91 -0.14 -33.02
N LEU A 16 -7.18 -0.37 -32.70
CA LEU A 16 -8.01 0.61 -31.97
C LEU A 16 -7.46 0.91 -30.57
N LEU A 17 -6.97 -0.11 -29.84
CA LEU A 17 -6.34 0.09 -28.54
C LEU A 17 -5.08 0.95 -28.66
N ARG A 18 -4.25 0.71 -29.67
CA ARG A 18 -3.04 1.51 -29.95
C ARG A 18 -3.40 2.94 -30.32
N ASP A 19 -4.44 3.14 -31.12
CA ASP A 19 -4.91 4.46 -31.51
C ASP A 19 -5.42 5.24 -30.30
N ILE A 20 -6.24 4.62 -29.45
CA ILE A 20 -6.73 5.22 -28.20
C ILE A 20 -5.60 5.54 -27.23
N ASP A 21 -4.65 4.63 -27.03
CA ASP A 21 -3.49 4.88 -26.19
C ASP A 21 -2.69 6.07 -26.71
N THR A 22 -2.52 6.18 -28.04
CA THR A 22 -1.83 7.32 -28.67
C THR A 22 -2.58 8.64 -28.43
N GLN A 23 -3.91 8.67 -28.62
CA GLN A 23 -4.71 9.87 -28.35
C GLN A 23 -4.67 10.28 -26.87
N LEU A 24 -4.79 9.30 -25.96
CA LEU A 24 -4.68 9.54 -24.52
C LEU A 24 -3.28 10.03 -24.16
N HIS A 25 -2.23 9.46 -24.74
CA HIS A 25 -0.84 9.91 -24.57
C HIS A 25 -0.70 11.38 -24.98
N ASP A 26 -1.21 11.75 -26.15
CA ASP A 26 -1.12 13.12 -26.66
C ASP A 26 -1.83 14.11 -25.75
N ILE A 27 -3.05 13.82 -25.31
CA ILE A 27 -3.79 14.68 -24.36
C ILE A 27 -3.02 14.77 -23.04
N THR A 28 -2.60 13.64 -22.49
CA THR A 28 -1.90 13.54 -21.21
C THR A 28 -0.58 14.33 -21.22
N ALA A 29 0.25 14.13 -22.24
CA ALA A 29 1.58 14.73 -22.36
C ALA A 29 1.51 16.20 -22.82
N ASN A 30 0.61 16.55 -23.74
CA ASN A 30 0.58 17.90 -24.31
C ASN A 30 -0.29 18.87 -23.52
N LYS A 31 -1.47 18.44 -23.06
CA LYS A 31 -2.45 19.29 -22.36
C LYS A 31 -2.20 19.31 -20.86
N PHE A 32 -2.01 18.15 -20.24
CA PHE A 32 -1.97 18.01 -18.78
C PHE A 32 -0.57 17.84 -18.19
N LYS A 33 0.44 17.53 -19.01
CA LYS A 33 1.85 17.36 -18.60
C LYS A 33 2.02 16.32 -17.49
N LEU A 34 1.19 15.29 -17.51
CA LEU A 34 1.28 14.13 -16.62
C LEU A 34 2.52 13.31 -16.95
N ASP A 35 3.26 12.94 -15.90
CA ASP A 35 4.49 12.18 -16.01
C ASP A 35 4.22 10.71 -15.70
N THR A 36 4.37 9.83 -16.70
CA THR A 36 4.11 8.38 -16.59
C THR A 36 5.35 7.56 -16.97
N PHE A 37 5.45 6.32 -16.49
CA PHE A 37 6.35 5.33 -17.07
C PHE A 37 5.83 4.92 -18.45
N PRO A 38 6.68 4.38 -19.34
CA PRO A 38 6.22 3.77 -20.58
C PRO A 38 5.16 2.69 -20.29
N ASN A 39 4.09 2.68 -21.08
CA ASN A 39 3.00 1.72 -20.91
C ASN A 39 3.33 0.39 -21.62
N GLN A 40 3.05 -0.72 -20.94
CA GLN A 40 2.98 -2.05 -21.52
C GLN A 40 1.57 -2.59 -21.28
N ILE A 41 0.75 -2.62 -22.33
CA ILE A 41 -0.64 -3.07 -22.28
C ILE A 41 -0.70 -4.54 -22.68
N GLU A 42 -1.25 -5.38 -21.81
CA GLU A 42 -1.46 -6.81 -22.05
C GLU A 42 -2.95 -7.13 -21.92
N VAL A 43 -3.53 -7.77 -22.95
CA VAL A 43 -4.91 -8.24 -22.90
C VAL A 43 -4.92 -9.68 -22.40
N ILE A 44 -5.72 -9.93 -21.36
CA ILE A 44 -5.80 -11.21 -20.66
C ILE A 44 -7.25 -11.66 -20.50
N SER A 45 -7.44 -12.97 -20.33
CA SER A 45 -8.75 -13.56 -20.00
C SER A 45 -9.16 -13.29 -18.54
N ALA A 46 -10.45 -13.46 -18.23
CA ALA A 46 -10.93 -13.37 -16.85
C ALA A 46 -10.23 -14.33 -15.87
N GLU A 47 -9.87 -15.54 -16.30
CA GLU A 47 -9.13 -16.52 -15.48
C GLU A 47 -7.74 -16.01 -15.12
N GLN A 48 -7.01 -15.48 -16.10
CA GLN A 48 -5.69 -14.88 -15.88
C GLN A 48 -5.78 -13.65 -14.97
N MET A 49 -6.87 -12.89 -15.06
CA MET A 49 -7.09 -11.76 -14.17
C MET A 49 -7.35 -12.20 -12.72
N LEU A 50 -8.15 -13.25 -12.52
CA LEU A 50 -8.35 -13.85 -11.19
C LEU A 50 -7.02 -14.36 -10.60
N ASP A 51 -6.18 -15.00 -11.42
CA ASP A 51 -4.84 -15.44 -11.01
C ASP A 51 -3.96 -14.26 -10.58
N ALA A 52 -3.96 -13.18 -11.39
CA ALA A 52 -3.26 -11.94 -11.05
C ALA A 52 -3.77 -11.34 -9.72
N TYR A 53 -5.08 -11.28 -9.47
CA TYR A 53 -5.61 -10.78 -8.19
C TYR A 53 -5.19 -11.64 -7.00
N SER A 54 -5.22 -12.95 -7.17
CA SER A 54 -4.89 -13.90 -6.10
C SER A 54 -3.43 -13.78 -5.65
N SER A 55 -2.56 -13.36 -6.56
CA SER A 55 -1.12 -13.17 -6.35
C SER A 55 -0.74 -11.70 -6.07
N ALA A 56 -1.69 -10.90 -5.57
CA ALA A 56 -1.51 -9.47 -5.27
C ALA A 56 -1.03 -8.64 -6.47
N ALA A 57 -1.59 -8.93 -7.65
CA ALA A 57 -1.32 -8.27 -8.92
C ALA A 57 0.10 -8.48 -9.45
N MET A 58 0.88 -9.43 -8.94
CA MET A 58 2.29 -9.59 -9.29
C MET A 58 2.50 -10.65 -10.37
N PRO A 59 3.22 -10.33 -11.46
CA PRO A 59 3.50 -11.30 -12.49
C PRO A 59 4.52 -12.31 -11.95
N VAL A 60 4.34 -13.59 -12.28
CA VAL A 60 5.36 -14.63 -12.03
C VAL A 60 5.68 -14.78 -10.52
N MET A 61 4.66 -14.68 -9.65
CA MET A 61 4.82 -14.98 -8.22
C MET A 61 5.25 -16.43 -7.98
N TYR A 62 5.92 -16.66 -6.84
CA TYR A 62 6.19 -18.01 -6.36
C TYR A 62 4.89 -18.69 -5.91
N PRO A 63 4.78 -20.02 -6.07
CA PRO A 63 3.60 -20.74 -5.63
C PRO A 63 3.47 -20.68 -4.11
N HIS A 64 2.24 -20.47 -3.63
CA HIS A 64 1.89 -20.56 -2.21
C HIS A 64 0.40 -20.85 -2.07
N TRP A 65 0.02 -21.73 -1.14
CA TRP A 65 -1.39 -22.16 -0.99
C TRP A 65 -2.33 -20.99 -0.63
N SER A 66 -1.83 -19.95 0.06
CA SER A 66 -2.64 -18.78 0.42
C SER A 66 -3.15 -18.01 -0.79
N TYR A 67 -2.38 -18.01 -1.89
CA TYR A 67 -2.80 -17.43 -3.16
C TYR A 67 -3.89 -18.30 -3.81
N GLY A 68 -3.73 -19.63 -3.83
CA GLY A 68 -4.77 -20.54 -4.32
C GLY A 68 -6.09 -20.45 -3.53
N LYS A 69 -6.02 -20.32 -2.20
CA LYS A 69 -7.20 -20.05 -1.38
C LYS A 69 -7.86 -18.72 -1.74
N SER A 70 -7.06 -17.68 -1.97
CA SER A 70 -7.57 -16.37 -2.37
C SER A 70 -8.20 -16.42 -3.76
N PHE A 71 -7.62 -17.18 -4.68
CA PHE A 71 -8.17 -17.45 -6.01
C PHE A 71 -9.57 -18.07 -5.89
N SER A 72 -9.73 -19.18 -5.16
CA SER A 72 -11.04 -19.84 -5.02
C SER A 72 -12.10 -18.95 -4.37
N VAL A 73 -11.70 -18.08 -3.44
CA VAL A 73 -12.64 -17.10 -2.84
C VAL A 73 -13.06 -16.06 -3.88
N ASN A 74 -12.12 -15.48 -4.62
CA ASN A 74 -12.41 -14.45 -5.63
C ASN A 74 -13.21 -15.02 -6.80
N GLU A 75 -12.87 -16.22 -7.26
CA GLU A 75 -13.59 -16.96 -8.29
C GLU A 75 -15.04 -17.19 -7.87
N HIS A 76 -15.27 -17.71 -6.66
CA HIS A 76 -16.63 -17.91 -6.16
C HIS A 76 -17.44 -16.61 -6.06
N LEU A 77 -16.83 -15.52 -5.58
CA LEU A 77 -17.48 -14.21 -5.50
C LEU A 77 -17.83 -13.66 -6.89
N TYR A 78 -16.98 -13.91 -7.88
CA TYR A 78 -17.20 -13.51 -9.27
C TYR A 78 -18.31 -14.33 -9.93
N GLU A 79 -18.24 -15.67 -9.86
CA GLU A 79 -19.24 -16.57 -10.44
C GLU A 79 -20.65 -16.34 -9.87
N THR A 80 -20.73 -16.03 -8.57
CA THR A 80 -22.00 -15.75 -7.90
C THR A 80 -22.51 -14.32 -8.11
N GLY A 81 -21.76 -13.48 -8.85
CA GLY A 81 -22.10 -12.08 -9.10
C GLY A 81 -22.08 -11.21 -7.83
N GLN A 82 -21.48 -11.69 -6.74
CA GLN A 82 -21.35 -10.95 -5.48
C GLN A 82 -20.25 -9.89 -5.56
N GLN A 83 -19.29 -10.07 -6.46
CA GLN A 83 -18.22 -9.13 -6.75
C GLN A 83 -18.03 -9.04 -8.26
N ASN A 84 -18.03 -7.83 -8.80
CA ASN A 84 -17.51 -7.61 -10.15
C ASN A 84 -15.98 -7.71 -10.08
N LEU A 85 -15.36 -8.36 -11.06
CA LEU A 85 -13.93 -8.21 -11.28
C LEU A 85 -13.60 -6.72 -11.42
N ALA A 86 -12.52 -6.27 -10.81
CA ALA A 86 -12.01 -4.95 -11.17
C ALA A 86 -11.52 -5.05 -12.62
N TYR A 87 -11.72 -3.98 -13.37
CA TYR A 87 -11.60 -3.99 -14.83
C TYR A 87 -10.14 -4.01 -15.29
N GLU A 88 -9.23 -3.86 -14.33
CA GLU A 88 -7.84 -3.53 -14.49
C GLU A 88 -6.97 -4.09 -13.36
N VAL A 89 -5.77 -4.52 -13.75
CA VAL A 89 -4.68 -4.76 -12.81
C VAL A 89 -3.45 -4.01 -13.33
N VAL A 90 -2.85 -3.19 -12.47
CA VAL A 90 -1.68 -2.38 -12.82
C VAL A 90 -0.50 -2.71 -11.92
N ILE A 91 0.65 -2.97 -12.54
CA ILE A 91 1.90 -3.27 -11.85
C ILE A 91 2.79 -2.05 -11.92
N ASN A 92 3.27 -1.61 -10.76
CA ASN A 92 4.28 -0.56 -10.68
C ASN A 92 5.66 -1.13 -11.05
N SER A 93 5.90 -1.20 -12.35
CA SER A 93 7.16 -1.55 -13.00
C SER A 93 7.55 -0.50 -14.04
N ASN A 94 8.75 -0.59 -14.60
CA ASN A 94 9.19 0.24 -15.73
C ASN A 94 9.68 -0.67 -16.86
N PRO A 95 8.90 -0.87 -17.95
CA PRO A 95 7.60 -0.26 -18.24
C PRO A 95 6.48 -0.66 -17.27
N CYS A 96 5.48 0.20 -17.12
CA CYS A 96 4.29 -0.05 -16.29
C CYS A 96 3.39 -1.05 -17.01
N ILE A 97 3.15 -2.21 -16.41
CA ILE A 97 2.34 -3.27 -17.00
C ILE A 97 0.88 -3.06 -16.58
N SER A 98 -0.02 -2.99 -17.55
CA SER A 98 -1.46 -2.87 -17.34
C SER A 98 -2.20 -4.00 -18.04
N TYR A 99 -2.96 -4.77 -17.26
CA TYR A 99 -3.77 -5.87 -17.74
C TYR A 99 -5.20 -5.40 -18.04
N LEU A 100 -5.66 -5.70 -19.25
CA LEU A 100 -6.99 -5.40 -19.76
C LEU A 100 -7.74 -6.71 -19.96
N MET A 101 -9.00 -6.79 -19.50
CA MET A 101 -9.83 -7.96 -19.77
C MET A 101 -10.25 -8.01 -21.25
N GLU A 102 -10.23 -9.19 -21.86
CA GLU A 102 -10.69 -9.37 -23.24
C GLU A 102 -12.20 -9.18 -23.41
N GLU A 103 -12.98 -9.42 -22.35
CA GLU A 103 -14.45 -9.32 -22.33
C GLU A 103 -14.95 -7.88 -22.23
N ASN A 104 -14.05 -6.92 -21.98
CA ASN A 104 -14.39 -5.51 -21.89
C ASN A 104 -14.86 -4.95 -23.25
N THR A 105 -15.88 -4.10 -23.21
CA THR A 105 -16.26 -3.27 -24.37
C THR A 105 -15.15 -2.27 -24.70
N MET A 106 -15.15 -1.70 -25.92
CA MET A 106 -14.19 -0.66 -26.27
C MET A 106 -14.22 0.56 -25.32
N THR A 107 -15.41 0.92 -24.80
CA THR A 107 -15.55 1.98 -23.79
C THR A 107 -14.83 1.60 -22.49
N MET A 108 -15.03 0.37 -22.02
CA MET A 108 -14.37 -0.15 -20.83
C MET A 108 -12.87 -0.25 -21.02
N GLN A 109 -12.38 -0.73 -22.17
CA GLN A 109 -10.95 -0.72 -22.49
C GLN A 109 -10.37 0.70 -22.42
N THR A 110 -11.06 1.67 -23.00
CA THR A 110 -10.62 3.08 -22.96
C THR A 110 -10.58 3.65 -21.54
N LEU A 111 -11.60 3.34 -20.72
CA LEU A 111 -11.64 3.71 -19.31
C LEU A 111 -10.48 3.08 -18.54
N VAL A 112 -10.21 1.79 -18.76
CA VAL A 112 -9.12 1.06 -18.10
C VAL A 112 -7.77 1.63 -18.49
N ILE A 113 -7.53 1.92 -19.78
CA ILE A 113 -6.29 2.57 -20.23
C ILE A 113 -6.11 3.92 -19.54
N ALA A 114 -7.15 4.77 -19.53
CA ALA A 114 -7.06 6.06 -18.85
C ALA A 114 -6.84 5.96 -17.34
N HIS A 115 -7.44 4.94 -16.70
CA HIS A 115 -7.34 4.72 -15.25
C HIS A 115 -5.99 4.11 -14.84
N ALA A 116 -5.61 2.98 -15.44
CA ALA A 116 -4.40 2.23 -15.10
C ALA A 116 -3.15 2.83 -15.75
N CYS A 117 -3.13 2.94 -17.08
CA CYS A 117 -1.95 3.34 -17.85
C CYS A 117 -1.56 4.81 -17.63
N TYR A 118 -2.52 5.67 -17.27
CA TYR A 118 -2.27 7.11 -17.07
C TYR A 118 -2.50 7.55 -15.62
N GLY A 119 -3.62 7.17 -15.01
CA GLY A 119 -3.94 7.48 -13.62
C GLY A 119 -2.96 6.86 -12.63
N HIS A 120 -3.04 5.55 -12.40
CA HIS A 120 -2.16 4.84 -11.46
C HIS A 120 -0.69 4.96 -11.82
N ASN A 121 -0.35 4.80 -13.10
CA ASN A 121 1.03 4.92 -13.56
C ASN A 121 1.67 6.26 -13.15
N SER A 122 0.99 7.39 -13.39
CA SER A 122 1.52 8.70 -12.98
C SER A 122 1.60 8.87 -11.47
N PHE A 123 0.68 8.24 -10.72
CA PHE A 123 0.73 8.22 -9.26
C PHE A 123 1.96 7.46 -8.76
N PHE A 124 2.20 6.26 -9.28
CA PHE A 124 3.35 5.43 -8.93
C PHE A 124 4.68 6.12 -9.25
N LYS A 125 4.78 6.76 -10.41
CA LYS A 125 5.98 7.51 -10.79
C LYS A 125 6.19 8.78 -9.96
N GLY A 126 5.09 9.48 -9.63
CA GLY A 126 5.13 10.82 -9.06
C GLY A 126 5.22 10.87 -7.53
N ASN A 127 4.50 10.00 -6.82
CA ASN A 127 4.35 10.06 -5.38
C ASN A 127 5.64 9.73 -4.63
N TYR A 128 5.96 10.51 -3.59
CA TYR A 128 7.22 10.35 -2.85
C TYR A 128 7.37 8.99 -2.17
N LEU A 129 6.30 8.32 -1.73
CA LEU A 129 6.40 7.00 -1.09
C LEU A 129 6.79 5.93 -2.11
N PHE A 130 6.18 5.93 -3.29
CA PHE A 130 6.55 4.99 -4.35
C PHE A 130 7.99 5.22 -4.79
N ARG A 131 8.41 6.46 -5.01
CA ARG A 131 9.80 6.79 -5.36
C ARG A 131 10.82 6.38 -4.29
N GLN A 132 10.41 6.31 -3.03
CA GLN A 132 11.29 5.93 -1.92
C GLN A 132 11.35 4.41 -1.74
N TRP A 133 10.20 3.74 -1.79
CA TRP A 133 10.08 2.33 -1.35
C TRP A 133 10.02 1.33 -2.51
N THR A 134 9.59 1.77 -3.70
CA THR A 134 9.48 0.89 -4.86
C THR A 134 10.63 1.10 -5.82
N GLN A 135 11.19 0.00 -6.31
CA GLN A 135 12.19 -0.01 -7.38
C GLN A 135 11.53 -0.58 -8.64
N ALA A 136 10.77 0.27 -9.34
CA ALA A 136 9.98 -0.13 -10.51
C ALA A 136 10.83 -0.78 -11.61
N ASP A 137 12.10 -0.37 -11.77
CA ASP A 137 13.01 -0.92 -12.77
C ASP A 137 13.47 -2.36 -12.46
N ALA A 138 13.41 -2.81 -11.21
CA ALA A 138 14.03 -4.07 -10.77
C ALA A 138 13.02 -5.10 -10.21
N ILE A 139 11.76 -4.73 -10.04
CA ILE A 139 10.76 -5.60 -9.39
C ILE A 139 10.52 -6.88 -10.18
N ILE A 140 10.43 -6.82 -11.51
CA ILE A 140 10.14 -7.99 -12.35
C ILE A 140 11.28 -9.01 -12.27
N ASP A 141 12.53 -8.56 -12.42
CA ASP A 141 13.70 -9.42 -12.29
C ASP A 141 13.78 -10.05 -10.89
N TYR A 142 13.41 -9.29 -9.85
CA TYR A 142 13.35 -9.77 -8.49
C TYR A 142 12.30 -10.87 -8.29
N LEU A 143 11.12 -10.74 -8.90
CA LEU A 143 10.06 -11.75 -8.85
C LEU A 143 10.46 -13.04 -9.55
N VAL A 144 11.09 -12.94 -10.73
CA VAL A 144 11.62 -14.09 -11.46
C VAL A 144 12.68 -14.82 -10.62
N PHE A 145 13.59 -14.06 -9.99
CA PHE A 145 14.56 -14.62 -9.05
C PHE A 145 13.86 -15.32 -7.86
N ALA A 146 12.91 -14.66 -7.21
CA ALA A 146 12.22 -15.18 -6.05
C ALA A 146 11.49 -16.49 -6.36
N LYS A 147 10.74 -16.54 -7.48
CA LYS A 147 10.07 -17.76 -7.95
C LYS A 147 11.04 -18.90 -8.17
N LYS A 148 12.12 -18.65 -8.92
CA LYS A 148 13.14 -19.67 -9.18
C LYS A 148 13.79 -20.16 -7.89
N TYR A 149 14.10 -19.24 -6.97
CA TYR A 149 14.72 -19.57 -5.71
C TYR A 149 13.83 -20.45 -4.82
N VAL A 150 12.54 -20.11 -4.71
CA VAL A 150 11.56 -20.92 -3.96
C VAL A 150 11.47 -22.32 -4.56
N MET A 151 11.31 -22.44 -5.87
CA MET A 151 11.23 -23.74 -6.55
C MET A 151 12.50 -24.58 -6.34
N GLU A 152 13.69 -23.98 -6.44
CA GLU A 152 14.94 -24.69 -6.17
C GLU A 152 15.06 -25.14 -4.70
N CYS A 153 14.50 -24.38 -3.76
CA CYS A 153 14.46 -24.76 -2.35
C CYS A 153 13.49 -25.92 -2.13
N GLU A 154 12.32 -25.92 -2.78
CA GLU A 154 11.35 -27.01 -2.71
C GLU A 154 11.96 -28.32 -3.23
N GLU A 155 12.68 -28.28 -4.35
CA GLU A 155 13.38 -29.44 -4.90
C GLU A 155 14.48 -29.98 -3.97
N LYS A 156 15.23 -29.10 -3.30
CA LYS A 156 16.39 -29.49 -2.47
C LYS A 156 16.03 -29.87 -1.04
N TYR A 157 15.07 -29.17 -0.43
CA TYR A 157 14.75 -29.25 0.99
C TYR A 157 13.36 -29.83 1.27
N GLY A 158 12.54 -30.01 0.25
CA GLY A 158 11.18 -30.52 0.34
C GLY A 158 10.14 -29.40 0.49
N PHE A 159 8.94 -29.66 -0.02
CA PHE A 159 7.81 -28.73 -0.02
C PHE A 159 7.43 -28.28 1.40
N ASP A 160 7.17 -29.23 2.31
CA ASP A 160 6.70 -28.94 3.67
C ASP A 160 7.64 -27.99 4.44
N ALA A 161 8.96 -28.16 4.26
CA ALA A 161 9.97 -27.34 4.93
C ALA A 161 10.01 -25.90 4.40
N VAL A 162 9.79 -25.70 3.10
CA VAL A 162 9.75 -24.37 2.48
C VAL A 162 8.45 -23.67 2.85
N GLU A 163 7.33 -24.39 2.78
CA GLU A 163 6.01 -23.88 3.14
C GLU A 163 5.96 -23.41 4.59
N GLU A 164 6.51 -24.17 5.54
CA GLU A 164 6.55 -23.79 6.96
C GLU A 164 7.24 -22.43 7.20
N ILE A 165 8.31 -22.13 6.45
CA ILE A 165 9.03 -20.85 6.55
C ILE A 165 8.25 -19.73 5.86
N LEU A 166 7.68 -19.99 4.68
CA LEU A 166 6.90 -19.00 3.94
C LEU A 166 5.61 -18.62 4.68
N ASP A 167 4.91 -19.58 5.26
CA ASP A 167 3.72 -19.37 6.10
C ASP A 167 4.04 -18.46 7.28
N ALA A 168 5.13 -18.77 7.99
CA ALA A 168 5.52 -18.01 9.15
C ALA A 168 5.94 -16.57 8.76
N ALA A 169 6.64 -16.41 7.64
CA ALA A 169 7.04 -15.10 7.12
C ALA A 169 5.84 -14.29 6.61
N HIS A 170 4.89 -14.91 5.90
CA HIS A 170 3.66 -14.27 5.41
C HIS A 170 2.77 -13.79 6.56
N ALA A 171 2.69 -14.55 7.65
CA ALA A 171 1.93 -14.16 8.84
C ALA A 171 2.40 -12.82 9.44
N ILE A 172 3.70 -12.52 9.34
CA ILE A 172 4.29 -11.28 9.88
C ILE A 172 4.72 -10.27 8.81
N GLN A 173 4.27 -10.43 7.56
CA GLN A 173 4.66 -9.57 6.43
C GLN A 173 4.43 -8.06 6.69
N ASN A 174 3.36 -7.72 7.44
CA ASN A 174 3.04 -6.33 7.77
C ASN A 174 4.06 -5.66 8.70
N PHE A 175 4.93 -6.45 9.34
CA PHE A 175 6.03 -6.02 10.22
C PHE A 175 7.40 -6.09 9.53
N GLY A 176 7.45 -6.16 8.19
CA GLY A 176 8.69 -6.22 7.39
C GLY A 176 9.31 -4.87 6.99
N VAL A 177 8.82 -3.76 7.55
CA VAL A 177 9.18 -2.41 7.13
C VAL A 177 9.45 -1.51 8.33
N ASP A 178 10.56 -0.78 8.29
CA ASP A 178 10.88 0.25 9.29
C ASP A 178 9.99 1.49 9.08
N ARG A 179 9.24 1.90 10.10
CA ARG A 179 8.27 3.00 10.00
C ARG A 179 8.96 4.35 10.08
N TYR A 180 9.95 4.47 10.98
CA TYR A 180 10.59 5.75 11.31
C TYR A 180 12.04 5.90 10.79
N LYS A 181 12.73 4.80 10.47
CA LYS A 181 14.15 4.85 10.06
C LYS A 181 14.29 5.06 8.55
N ARG A 182 14.62 6.30 8.17
CA ARG A 182 15.01 6.69 6.81
C ARG A 182 16.46 6.30 6.53
N ARG A 183 16.68 5.30 5.67
CA ARG A 183 17.68 5.29 4.58
C ARG A 183 17.80 3.92 3.94
N PHE A 184 17.58 3.86 2.63
CA PHE A 184 18.13 2.82 1.79
C PHE A 184 19.64 3.08 1.64
N GLU A 185 20.44 2.64 2.61
CA GLU A 185 21.85 2.33 2.31
C GLU A 185 21.87 0.98 1.56
N SER A 186 22.74 0.84 0.56
CA SER A 186 22.84 -0.43 -0.18
C SER A 186 23.21 -1.56 0.79
N GLU A 187 22.62 -2.75 0.61
CA GLU A 187 22.89 -3.91 1.47
C GLU A 187 24.38 -4.26 1.50
N ALA A 188 25.11 -4.01 0.41
CA ALA A 188 26.56 -4.15 0.35
C ALA A 188 27.30 -3.15 1.26
N ALA A 189 26.89 -1.87 1.28
CA ALA A 189 27.49 -0.86 2.15
C ALA A 189 27.18 -1.11 3.63
N LEU A 190 25.96 -1.56 3.93
CA LEU A 190 25.55 -1.96 5.28
C LEU A 190 26.28 -3.22 5.75
N LYS A 191 26.53 -4.18 4.85
CA LYS A 191 27.24 -5.43 5.16
C LYS A 191 28.71 -5.16 5.49
N VAL A 192 29.42 -4.41 4.66
CA VAL A 192 30.82 -4.02 4.92
C VAL A 192 30.94 -3.26 6.24
N LYS A 193 30.11 -2.22 6.46
CA LYS A 193 30.10 -1.51 7.74
C LYS A 193 29.80 -2.42 8.92
N ARG A 194 28.92 -3.41 8.78
CA ARG A 194 28.54 -4.33 9.85
C ARG A 194 29.64 -5.34 10.15
N ASP A 195 30.24 -5.94 9.14
CA ASP A 195 31.29 -6.94 9.28
C ASP A 195 32.53 -6.28 9.93
N ASP A 196 32.88 -5.07 9.48
CA ASP A 196 33.94 -4.26 10.08
C ASP A 196 33.62 -3.91 11.55
N LEU A 197 32.40 -3.45 11.85
CA LEU A 197 31.98 -3.12 13.23
C LEU A 197 31.93 -4.37 14.13
N ALA A 198 31.56 -5.53 13.58
CA ALA A 198 31.40 -6.77 14.31
C ALA A 198 32.77 -7.35 14.67
N GLU A 199 33.74 -7.34 13.75
CA GLU A 199 35.12 -7.71 14.04
C GLU A 199 35.77 -6.77 15.06
N GLU A 200 35.57 -5.46 14.91
CA GLU A 200 36.13 -4.47 15.82
C GLU A 200 35.55 -4.61 17.24
N LYS A 201 34.24 -4.85 17.35
CA LYS A 201 33.57 -5.15 18.64
C LYS A 201 34.00 -6.48 19.25
N ARG A 202 34.23 -7.52 18.45
CA ARG A 202 34.73 -8.81 18.94
C ARG A 202 36.12 -8.65 19.56
N ARG A 203 37.01 -7.95 18.86
CA ARG A 203 38.36 -7.66 19.38
C ARG A 203 38.33 -6.84 20.66
N GLN A 204 37.52 -5.78 20.72
CA GLN A 204 37.34 -5.00 21.96
C GLN A 204 36.77 -5.83 23.10
N TYR A 205 35.80 -6.71 22.82
CA TYR A 205 35.21 -7.58 23.83
C TYR A 205 36.21 -8.60 24.36
N ASP A 206 36.95 -9.27 23.48
CA ASP A 206 37.99 -10.24 23.85
C ASP A 206 39.10 -9.57 24.69
N GLU A 207 39.50 -8.34 24.34
CA GLU A 207 40.48 -7.56 25.11
C GLU A 207 39.98 -7.11 26.49
N ILE A 208 38.70 -6.75 26.60
CA ILE A 208 38.07 -6.38 27.88
C ILE A 208 37.93 -7.63 28.74
N MET A 209 37.36 -8.70 28.21
CA MET A 209 37.13 -9.96 28.95
C MET A 209 38.41 -10.64 29.42
N ALA A 210 39.53 -10.43 28.73
CA ALA A 210 40.85 -10.86 29.20
C ALA A 210 41.35 -10.12 30.47
N LYS A 211 40.72 -9.00 30.86
CA LYS A 211 41.19 -8.09 31.92
C LYS A 211 40.21 -7.89 33.08
N VAL A 212 38.97 -8.37 33.00
CA VAL A 212 37.95 -8.23 34.06
C VAL A 212 37.83 -9.48 34.93
N SER A 213 37.41 -9.29 36.18
CA SER A 213 37.11 -10.41 37.09
C SER A 213 35.85 -11.18 36.64
N PRO A 214 35.64 -12.44 37.08
CA PRO A 214 34.46 -13.23 36.72
C PRO A 214 33.12 -12.57 37.11
N VAL A 215 33.12 -11.77 38.17
CA VAL A 215 31.93 -11.04 38.64
C VAL A 215 31.62 -9.85 37.72
N GLU A 216 32.64 -9.12 37.29
CA GLU A 216 32.49 -8.00 36.35
C GLU A 216 32.15 -8.48 34.94
N ALA A 217 32.72 -9.61 34.51
CA ALA A 217 32.37 -10.27 33.26
C ALA A 217 30.87 -10.64 33.23
N ALA A 218 30.36 -11.26 34.30
CA ALA A 218 28.94 -11.58 34.43
C ALA A 218 28.03 -10.33 34.46
N GLN A 219 28.53 -9.19 34.93
CA GLN A 219 27.79 -7.92 34.98
C GLN A 219 27.79 -7.21 33.61
N ILE A 220 28.89 -7.29 32.87
CA ILE A 220 29.02 -6.82 31.48
C ILE A 220 28.16 -7.67 30.54
N GLU A 221 28.14 -8.99 30.73
CA GLU A 221 27.24 -9.90 29.99
C GLU A 221 25.77 -9.56 30.22
N ARG A 222 25.34 -9.28 31.46
CA ARG A 222 23.97 -8.81 31.74
C ARG A 222 23.64 -7.47 31.09
N GLN A 223 24.63 -6.59 30.90
CA GLN A 223 24.43 -5.33 30.16
C GLN A 223 24.39 -5.52 28.64
N GLN A 224 24.89 -6.65 28.10
CA GLN A 224 24.82 -6.99 26.68
C GLN A 224 23.46 -7.57 26.25
N ASP A 225 22.62 -8.01 27.17
CA ASP A 225 21.23 -8.41 26.89
C ASP A 225 20.32 -7.21 26.52
N ASN A 226 20.81 -5.96 26.65
CA ASN A 226 20.18 -4.75 26.11
C ASN A 226 20.44 -4.56 24.59
N TYR A 227 20.46 -5.66 23.83
CA TYR A 227 20.48 -5.65 22.37
C TYR A 227 19.07 -5.96 21.85
N PRO A 228 18.52 -5.24 20.87
CA PRO A 228 19.11 -4.09 20.19
C PRO A 228 19.12 -2.82 21.07
N ARG A 229 20.11 -1.93 20.86
CA ARG A 229 20.25 -0.68 21.63
C ARG A 229 19.07 0.27 21.46
N GLU A 230 18.43 0.21 20.31
CA GLU A 230 17.19 0.90 20.00
C GLU A 230 16.17 -0.16 19.57
N PRO A 231 14.90 0.00 19.94
CA PRO A 231 13.85 -0.87 19.45
C PRO A 231 13.85 -0.99 17.92
N VAL A 232 13.61 -2.21 17.43
CA VAL A 232 13.57 -2.51 15.98
C VAL A 232 12.17 -2.92 15.58
N GLU A 233 11.55 -2.15 14.70
CA GLU A 233 10.18 -2.39 14.24
C GLU A 233 10.10 -3.45 13.13
N ASN A 234 11.16 -3.56 12.34
CA ASN A 234 11.23 -4.48 11.21
C ASN A 234 11.58 -5.88 11.69
N LEU A 235 10.55 -6.63 12.09
CA LEU A 235 10.68 -7.97 12.64
C LEU A 235 11.30 -8.93 11.62
N LEU A 236 10.85 -8.91 10.36
CA LEU A 236 11.40 -9.78 9.32
C LEU A 236 12.88 -9.50 9.07
N TYR A 237 13.30 -8.23 9.09
CA TYR A 237 14.72 -7.88 8.93
C TYR A 237 15.55 -8.34 10.12
N PHE A 238 15.04 -8.16 11.34
CA PHE A 238 15.73 -8.59 12.54
C PHE A 238 15.91 -10.11 12.55
N ILE A 239 14.84 -10.85 12.26
CA ILE A 239 14.85 -12.32 12.15
C ILE A 239 15.83 -12.76 11.05
N GLU A 240 15.75 -12.19 9.84
CA GLU A 240 16.66 -12.52 8.73
C GLU A 240 18.13 -12.41 9.15
N LYS A 241 18.50 -11.38 9.93
CA LYS A 241 19.89 -11.09 10.29
C LYS A 241 20.36 -11.77 11.57
N GLU A 242 19.50 -11.91 12.56
CA GLU A 242 19.89 -12.24 13.94
C GLU A 242 19.38 -13.60 14.41
N ALA A 243 18.40 -14.21 13.72
CA ALA A 243 17.85 -15.51 14.13
C ALA A 243 18.94 -16.57 14.22
N PRO A 244 19.11 -17.30 15.33
CA PRO A 244 20.28 -18.17 15.48
C PRO A 244 20.13 -19.51 14.76
N LYS A 245 18.90 -19.97 14.53
CA LYS A 245 18.61 -21.28 13.92
C LYS A 245 18.30 -21.24 12.43
N LEU A 246 18.01 -20.06 11.85
CA LEU A 246 17.74 -19.95 10.43
C LEU A 246 18.98 -20.29 9.60
N ARG A 247 18.82 -21.28 8.71
CA ARG A 247 19.78 -21.65 7.68
C ARG A 247 19.81 -20.60 6.58
N ASP A 248 20.89 -20.55 5.81
CA ASP A 248 21.08 -19.53 4.77
C ASP A 248 19.92 -19.48 3.77
N TRP A 249 19.35 -20.64 3.41
CA TRP A 249 18.24 -20.68 2.48
C TRP A 249 16.92 -20.17 3.07
N GLU A 250 16.65 -20.47 4.35
CA GLU A 250 15.46 -20.00 5.06
C GLU A 250 15.52 -18.48 5.24
N ARG A 251 16.72 -17.93 5.49
CA ARG A 251 16.94 -16.47 5.55
C ARG A 251 16.60 -15.78 4.23
N GLU A 252 16.96 -16.39 3.11
CA GLU A 252 16.66 -15.79 1.80
C GLU A 252 15.15 -15.83 1.52
N LEU A 253 14.41 -16.87 1.96
CA LEU A 253 12.94 -16.88 1.89
C LEU A 253 12.31 -15.75 2.73
N VAL A 254 12.78 -15.57 3.97
CA VAL A 254 12.34 -14.46 4.85
C VAL A 254 12.66 -13.10 4.19
N ARG A 255 13.82 -12.98 3.54
CA ARG A 255 14.21 -11.79 2.78
C ARG A 255 13.30 -11.53 1.59
N ILE A 256 12.90 -12.57 0.85
CA ILE A 256 11.94 -12.48 -0.26
C ILE A 256 10.63 -11.88 0.23
N VAL A 257 10.04 -12.46 1.27
CA VAL A 257 8.78 -11.97 1.84
C VAL A 257 8.94 -10.52 2.31
N ARG A 258 10.03 -10.20 3.01
CA ARG A 258 10.32 -8.83 3.47
C ARG A 258 10.40 -7.82 2.32
N LYS A 259 11.11 -8.15 1.24
CA LYS A 259 11.24 -7.27 0.06
C LYS A 259 9.89 -7.06 -0.62
N MET A 260 9.06 -8.10 -0.70
CA MET A 260 7.68 -7.99 -1.19
C MET A 260 6.84 -7.05 -0.29
N SER A 261 6.90 -7.22 1.03
CA SER A 261 6.20 -6.33 1.97
C SER A 261 6.64 -4.88 1.87
N GLN A 262 7.93 -4.64 1.60
CA GLN A 262 8.48 -3.30 1.36
C GLN A 262 7.94 -2.69 0.08
N TYR A 263 7.85 -3.47 -1.00
CA TYR A 263 7.26 -3.00 -2.25
C TYR A 263 5.80 -2.57 -2.06
N PHE A 264 5.00 -3.35 -1.32
CA PHE A 264 3.58 -3.04 -1.07
C PHE A 264 3.33 -1.97 -0.01
N TYR A 265 4.38 -1.49 0.65
CA TYR A 265 4.28 -0.55 1.75
C TYR A 265 3.58 0.78 1.38
N PRO A 266 3.83 1.40 0.20
CA PRO A 266 3.14 2.62 -0.21
C PRO A 266 1.65 2.42 -0.51
N GLN A 267 1.25 1.32 -1.14
CA GLN A 267 -0.15 1.06 -1.52
C GLN A 267 -1.08 1.07 -0.29
N GLY A 268 -0.64 0.48 0.82
CA GLY A 268 -1.41 0.51 2.07
C GLY A 268 -1.56 1.89 2.72
N GLN A 269 -0.78 2.90 2.31
CA GLN A 269 -0.81 4.27 2.87
C GLN A 269 -1.41 5.32 1.93
N THR A 270 -1.69 4.93 0.69
CA THR A 270 -2.07 5.85 -0.39
C THR A 270 -3.29 5.36 -1.14
N LYS A 271 -4.10 4.48 -0.54
CA LYS A 271 -5.28 3.89 -1.20
C LYS A 271 -6.28 4.96 -1.64
N VAL A 272 -6.67 5.88 -0.76
CA VAL A 272 -7.62 6.96 -1.10
C VAL A 272 -7.04 7.88 -2.18
N MET A 273 -5.77 8.25 -2.05
CA MET A 273 -5.12 9.12 -3.02
C MET A 273 -4.92 8.44 -4.38
N ASN A 274 -4.46 7.19 -4.41
CA ASN A 274 -4.18 6.45 -5.63
C ASN A 274 -5.47 6.20 -6.41
N GLU A 275 -6.49 5.62 -5.76
CA GLU A 275 -7.80 5.36 -6.38
C GLU A 275 -8.50 6.67 -6.79
N GLY A 276 -8.40 7.70 -5.94
CA GLY A 276 -8.94 9.02 -6.23
C GLY A 276 -8.25 9.72 -7.40
N TRP A 277 -6.93 9.59 -7.51
CA TRP A 277 -6.13 10.19 -8.58
C TRP A 277 -6.43 9.51 -9.91
N ALA A 278 -6.46 8.18 -9.95
CA ALA A 278 -6.83 7.43 -11.14
C ALA A 278 -8.28 7.72 -11.55
N SER A 279 -9.19 7.81 -10.57
CA SER A 279 -10.59 8.21 -10.81
C SER A 279 -10.76 9.67 -11.25
N PHE A 280 -9.84 10.56 -10.86
CA PHE A 280 -9.86 11.94 -11.32
C PHE A 280 -9.39 12.04 -12.77
N TRP A 281 -8.33 11.29 -13.11
CA TRP A 281 -7.74 11.35 -14.44
C TRP A 281 -8.52 10.58 -15.48
N HIS A 282 -9.05 9.38 -15.20
CA HIS A 282 -9.89 8.70 -16.20
C HIS A 282 -11.11 9.55 -16.57
N TYR A 283 -11.68 10.30 -15.60
CA TYR A 283 -12.83 11.16 -15.81
C TYR A 283 -12.43 12.38 -16.63
N THR A 284 -11.31 13.02 -16.28
CA THR A 284 -10.82 14.21 -16.97
C THR A 284 -10.35 13.91 -18.40
N LEU A 285 -9.69 12.78 -18.61
CA LEU A 285 -9.18 12.34 -19.91
C LEU A 285 -10.32 11.90 -20.83
N LEU A 286 -11.27 11.09 -20.37
CA LEU A 286 -12.40 10.66 -21.21
C LEU A 286 -13.32 11.83 -21.58
N ASN A 287 -13.56 12.78 -20.65
CA ASN A 287 -14.25 14.02 -21.01
C ASN A 287 -13.45 14.87 -22.01
N SER A 288 -12.11 14.87 -21.94
CA SER A 288 -11.29 15.57 -22.94
C SER A 288 -11.39 14.92 -24.33
N LEU A 289 -11.42 13.59 -24.42
CA LEU A 289 -11.67 12.88 -25.68
C LEU A 289 -13.02 13.29 -26.29
N TYR A 290 -14.04 13.46 -25.45
CA TYR A 290 -15.37 13.90 -25.88
C TYR A 290 -15.39 15.36 -26.33
N ASP A 291 -14.76 16.26 -25.57
CA ASP A 291 -14.62 17.68 -25.93
C ASP A 291 -13.89 17.86 -27.27
N GLU A 292 -12.92 16.99 -27.55
CA GLU A 292 -12.15 16.95 -28.81
C GLU A 292 -12.88 16.19 -29.94
N LYS A 293 -14.10 15.71 -29.68
CA LYS A 293 -14.98 14.97 -30.62
C LYS A 293 -14.36 13.68 -31.15
N LEU A 294 -13.52 13.04 -30.35
CA LEU A 294 -12.88 11.76 -30.67
C LEU A 294 -13.77 10.57 -30.31
N VAL A 295 -14.68 10.73 -29.33
CA VAL A 295 -15.62 9.69 -28.86
C VAL A 295 -17.08 10.14 -29.08
N SER A 296 -18.00 9.17 -29.08
CA SER A 296 -19.44 9.40 -29.33
C SER A 296 -20.25 9.63 -28.05
N ASP A 297 -21.49 10.11 -28.20
CA ASP A 297 -22.43 10.24 -27.08
C ASP A 297 -22.75 8.88 -26.43
N GLY A 298 -22.83 7.81 -27.24
CA GLY A 298 -23.07 6.45 -26.76
C GLY A 298 -21.96 5.95 -25.85
N PHE A 299 -20.70 6.19 -26.26
CA PHE A 299 -19.52 5.93 -25.42
C PHE A 299 -19.62 6.66 -24.08
N MET A 300 -20.04 7.93 -24.09
CA MET A 300 -20.13 8.72 -22.86
C MET A 300 -21.22 8.21 -21.90
N LEU A 301 -22.35 7.72 -22.41
CA LEU A 301 -23.41 7.15 -21.56
C LEU A 301 -22.94 5.88 -20.84
N GLU A 302 -22.25 4.99 -21.55
CA GLU A 302 -21.66 3.79 -20.96
C GLU A 302 -20.57 4.15 -19.94
N PHE A 303 -19.64 5.04 -20.32
CA PHE A 303 -18.59 5.54 -19.44
C PHE A 303 -19.16 6.12 -18.13
N LEU A 304 -20.17 7.00 -18.22
CA LEU A 304 -20.77 7.62 -17.04
C LEU A 304 -21.45 6.59 -16.13
N THR A 305 -22.02 5.54 -16.71
CA THR A 305 -22.58 4.43 -15.93
C THR A 305 -21.48 3.71 -15.15
N SER A 306 -20.40 3.33 -15.82
CA SER A 306 -19.27 2.64 -15.19
C SER A 306 -18.55 3.50 -14.15
N HIS A 307 -18.28 4.77 -14.46
CA HIS A 307 -17.68 5.71 -13.52
C HIS A 307 -18.55 5.88 -12.27
N THR A 308 -19.86 6.11 -12.45
CA THR A 308 -20.79 6.30 -11.33
C THR A 308 -20.84 5.08 -10.42
N ASN A 309 -20.77 3.87 -10.98
CA ASN A 309 -20.71 2.63 -10.20
C ASN A 309 -19.43 2.54 -9.34
N VAL A 310 -18.28 2.94 -9.90
CA VAL A 310 -16.98 2.91 -9.20
C VAL A 310 -16.94 3.93 -8.05
N VAL A 311 -17.43 5.15 -8.29
CA VAL A 311 -17.44 6.22 -7.28
C VAL A 311 -18.71 6.22 -6.42
N PHE A 312 -19.54 5.18 -6.51
CA PHE A 312 -20.74 5.06 -5.70
C PHE A 312 -20.37 4.90 -4.23
N GLN A 313 -20.93 5.76 -3.38
CA GLN A 313 -20.75 5.73 -1.94
C GLN A 313 -22.08 5.30 -1.30
N PRO A 314 -22.20 4.06 -0.80
CA PRO A 314 -23.39 3.60 -0.08
C PRO A 314 -23.67 4.43 1.17
N ASP A 315 -24.94 4.49 1.57
CA ASP A 315 -25.34 5.12 2.84
C ASP A 315 -24.82 4.28 4.02
N SER A 316 -24.50 4.96 5.12
CA SER A 316 -24.24 4.39 6.45
C SER A 316 -25.23 3.32 6.93
N ARG A 317 -26.47 3.32 6.40
CA ARG A 317 -27.53 2.34 6.74
C ARG A 317 -27.49 1.06 5.90
N ASP A 318 -26.69 1.01 4.85
CA ASP A 318 -26.54 -0.18 4.03
C ASP A 318 -25.67 -1.21 4.76
N GLY A 319 -26.26 -2.34 5.17
CA GLY A 319 -25.56 -3.39 5.90
C GLY A 319 -24.43 -4.07 5.12
N ARG A 320 -24.32 -3.84 3.81
CA ARG A 320 -23.20 -4.28 2.98
C ARG A 320 -21.96 -3.40 3.17
N PHE A 321 -22.12 -2.24 3.80
CA PHE A 321 -21.09 -1.22 3.86
C PHE A 321 -20.39 -1.16 5.23
N ARG A 322 -19.06 -1.25 5.23
CA ARG A 322 -18.24 -1.22 6.46
C ARG A 322 -17.23 -0.07 6.53
N ALA A 323 -16.91 0.60 5.41
CA ALA A 323 -15.89 1.65 5.36
C ALA A 323 -16.02 2.52 4.10
N LEU A 324 -15.68 3.81 4.18
CA LEU A 324 -15.72 4.79 3.07
C LEU A 324 -15.09 4.25 1.78
N ASN A 325 -15.76 4.44 0.64
CA ASN A 325 -15.24 4.07 -0.68
C ASN A 325 -14.05 5.00 -1.02
N PRO A 326 -12.82 4.46 -1.17
CA PRO A 326 -11.63 5.25 -1.46
C PRO A 326 -11.70 5.96 -2.81
N TYR A 327 -12.31 5.33 -3.83
CA TYR A 327 -12.53 5.94 -5.15
C TYR A 327 -13.42 7.18 -5.03
N ALA A 328 -14.55 7.04 -4.33
CA ALA A 328 -15.50 8.13 -4.12
C ALA A 328 -14.87 9.31 -3.35
N LEU A 329 -14.26 9.03 -2.21
CA LEU A 329 -13.67 10.07 -1.35
C LEU A 329 -12.50 10.76 -2.06
N GLY A 330 -11.58 9.99 -2.63
CA GLY A 330 -10.40 10.52 -3.31
C GLY A 330 -10.78 11.34 -4.54
N PHE A 331 -11.71 10.85 -5.37
CA PHE A 331 -12.21 11.57 -6.54
C PHE A 331 -12.87 12.90 -6.14
N ALA A 332 -13.72 12.88 -5.10
CA ALA A 332 -14.38 14.07 -4.61
C ALA A 332 -13.37 15.11 -4.09
N MET A 333 -12.33 14.67 -3.38
CA MET A 333 -11.29 15.56 -2.87
C MET A 333 -10.46 16.21 -4.00
N PHE A 334 -9.98 15.43 -5.00
CA PHE A 334 -9.25 16.01 -6.12
C PHE A 334 -10.12 16.92 -6.98
N SER A 335 -11.37 16.54 -7.23
CA SER A 335 -12.34 17.37 -7.95
C SER A 335 -12.62 18.67 -7.20
N ASP A 336 -12.69 18.63 -5.87
CA ASP A 336 -12.92 19.82 -5.06
C ASP A 336 -11.69 20.74 -5.02
N ILE A 337 -10.46 20.20 -5.01
CA ILE A 337 -9.24 21.00 -5.19
C ILE A 337 -9.30 21.78 -6.51
N ARG A 338 -9.67 21.11 -7.62
CA ARG A 338 -9.84 21.78 -8.91
C ARG A 338 -10.91 22.87 -8.85
N ARG A 339 -12.07 22.55 -8.29
CA ARG A 339 -13.17 23.53 -8.13
C ARG A 339 -12.73 24.74 -7.31
N MET A 340 -12.02 24.55 -6.19
CA MET A 340 -11.54 25.66 -5.35
C MET A 340 -10.56 26.57 -6.08
N CYS A 341 -9.68 26.01 -6.90
CA CYS A 341 -8.76 26.79 -7.73
C CYS A 341 -9.50 27.61 -8.81
N GLU A 342 -10.50 27.03 -9.47
CA GLU A 342 -11.19 27.65 -10.63
C GLU A 342 -12.37 28.55 -10.22
N LYS A 343 -13.20 28.11 -9.27
CA LYS A 343 -14.46 28.74 -8.86
C LYS A 343 -14.61 28.67 -7.31
N PRO A 344 -13.78 29.42 -6.57
CA PRO A 344 -13.83 29.42 -5.10
C PRO A 344 -15.10 30.10 -4.56
N THR A 345 -15.60 29.58 -3.45
CA THR A 345 -16.58 30.24 -2.58
C THR A 345 -15.87 31.01 -1.45
N GLU A 346 -16.60 31.83 -0.70
CA GLU A 346 -16.03 32.52 0.47
C GLU A 346 -15.59 31.55 1.57
N GLU A 347 -16.25 30.40 1.71
CA GLU A 347 -15.82 29.34 2.63
C GLU A 347 -14.48 28.75 2.22
N ASP A 348 -14.27 28.52 0.92
CA ASP A 348 -13.01 27.99 0.39
C ASP A 348 -11.85 28.96 0.63
N LYS A 349 -12.08 30.26 0.43
CA LYS A 349 -11.06 31.30 0.71
C LYS A 349 -10.65 31.34 2.19
N ARG A 350 -11.60 31.07 3.10
CA ARG A 350 -11.33 31.03 4.54
C ARG A 350 -10.56 29.78 4.96
N TRP A 351 -10.91 28.62 4.39
CA TRP A 351 -10.31 27.33 4.77
C TRP A 351 -9.02 27.01 4.01
N PHE A 352 -8.88 27.51 2.78
CA PHE A 352 -7.76 27.23 1.88
C PHE A 352 -7.28 28.52 1.20
N PRO A 353 -6.78 29.51 1.97
CA PRO A 353 -6.41 30.83 1.44
C PRO A 353 -5.31 30.75 0.37
N ASP A 354 -4.38 29.80 0.48
CA ASP A 354 -3.26 29.64 -0.45
C ASP A 354 -3.65 28.89 -1.75
N LEU A 355 -4.84 28.29 -1.79
CA LEU A 355 -5.30 27.44 -2.89
C LEU A 355 -6.47 28.07 -3.66
N ALA A 356 -7.41 28.68 -2.93
CA ALA A 356 -8.66 29.21 -3.47
C ALA A 356 -8.42 30.36 -4.45
N GLY A 357 -8.92 30.21 -5.68
CA GLY A 357 -8.82 31.25 -6.71
C GLY A 357 -7.44 31.40 -7.37
N THR A 358 -6.52 30.46 -7.15
CA THR A 358 -5.20 30.45 -7.80
C THR A 358 -5.26 30.20 -9.31
N GLY A 359 -6.36 29.63 -9.83
CA GLY A 359 -6.54 29.25 -11.24
C GLY A 359 -5.68 28.08 -11.72
N ASN A 360 -4.58 27.76 -11.05
CA ASN A 360 -3.66 26.69 -11.42
C ASN A 360 -3.92 25.40 -10.63
N TRP A 361 -5.07 24.77 -10.91
CA TRP A 361 -5.46 23.53 -10.25
C TRP A 361 -4.51 22.37 -10.54
N LEU A 362 -3.92 22.30 -11.75
CA LEU A 362 -2.98 21.26 -12.14
C LEU A 362 -1.78 21.21 -11.20
N LYS A 363 -1.18 22.37 -10.91
CA LYS A 363 -0.07 22.47 -9.96
C LYS A 363 -0.49 22.09 -8.54
N ALA A 364 -1.71 22.42 -8.13
CA ALA A 364 -2.21 22.10 -6.81
C ALA A 364 -2.41 20.59 -6.60
N ILE A 365 -3.06 19.91 -7.55
CA ILE A 365 -3.26 18.46 -7.46
C ILE A 365 -1.95 17.69 -7.62
N ASP A 366 -1.02 18.15 -8.47
CA ASP A 366 0.31 17.56 -8.62
C ASP A 366 1.12 17.71 -7.33
N PHE A 367 1.08 18.89 -6.69
CA PHE A 367 1.71 19.10 -5.39
C PHE A 367 1.13 18.17 -4.31
N ALA A 368 -0.19 18.01 -4.26
CA ALA A 368 -0.84 17.10 -3.34
C ALA A 368 -0.40 15.65 -3.59
N MET A 369 -0.48 15.18 -4.85
CA MET A 369 -0.11 13.82 -5.24
C MET A 369 1.36 13.51 -4.92
N ARG A 370 2.29 14.44 -5.18
CA ARG A 370 3.73 14.19 -4.99
C ARG A 370 4.17 14.14 -3.55
N ASN A 371 3.51 14.87 -2.64
CA ASN A 371 4.05 15.16 -1.30
C ASN A 371 3.24 14.59 -0.14
N PHE A 372 2.05 14.02 -0.39
CA PHE A 372 1.16 13.56 0.66
C PHE A 372 0.86 12.07 0.55
N LYS A 373 0.34 11.52 1.65
CA LYS A 373 -0.23 10.17 1.80
C LYS A 373 -1.66 10.32 2.32
N ASP A 374 -2.46 9.26 2.38
CA ASP A 374 -3.90 9.36 2.68
C ASP A 374 -4.21 10.18 3.94
N GLU A 375 -3.55 9.86 5.06
CA GLU A 375 -3.71 10.59 6.32
C GLU A 375 -3.46 12.10 6.14
N SER A 376 -2.32 12.47 5.55
CA SER A 376 -1.93 13.87 5.44
C SER A 376 -2.72 14.61 4.36
N PHE A 377 -3.13 13.91 3.30
CA PHE A 377 -4.01 14.44 2.26
C PHE A 377 -5.40 14.75 2.80
N ILE A 378 -6.01 13.82 3.54
CA ILE A 378 -7.30 14.04 4.22
C ILE A 378 -7.16 15.18 5.23
N ARG A 379 -6.13 15.14 6.07
CA ARG A 379 -5.92 16.18 7.09
C ARG A 379 -5.75 17.56 6.48
N GLN A 380 -5.09 17.69 5.33
CA GLN A 380 -4.78 18.97 4.69
C GLN A 380 -5.84 19.47 3.71
N PHE A 381 -6.44 18.59 2.89
CA PHE A 381 -7.24 18.98 1.71
C PHE A 381 -8.73 18.65 1.83
N LEU A 382 -9.18 17.89 2.83
CA LEU A 382 -10.61 17.59 2.97
C LEU A 382 -11.38 18.88 3.34
N SER A 383 -12.22 19.35 2.42
CA SER A 383 -12.95 20.60 2.58
C SER A 383 -14.27 20.43 3.36
N PRO A 384 -14.76 21.50 4.00
CA PRO A 384 -16.11 21.53 4.57
C PRO A 384 -17.21 21.12 3.58
N LYS A 385 -17.07 21.50 2.31
CA LYS A 385 -18.01 21.13 1.25
C LYS A 385 -18.07 19.61 1.07
N VAL A 386 -16.92 18.96 0.89
CA VAL A 386 -16.86 17.49 0.71
C VAL A 386 -17.40 16.77 1.95
N ILE A 387 -17.10 17.28 3.15
CA ILE A 387 -17.65 16.74 4.41
C ILE A 387 -19.18 16.76 4.41
N ARG A 388 -19.79 17.86 3.94
CA ARG A 388 -21.25 17.98 3.83
C ARG A 388 -21.83 17.09 2.73
N ASP A 389 -21.18 17.04 1.57
CA ASP A 389 -21.63 16.22 0.44
C ASP A 389 -21.67 14.73 0.81
N PHE A 390 -20.65 14.27 1.56
CA PHE A 390 -20.57 12.89 2.08
C PHE A 390 -21.36 12.67 3.38
N ARG A 391 -21.94 13.73 3.94
CA ARG A 391 -22.66 13.72 5.21
C ARG A 391 -21.86 13.10 6.36
N LEU A 392 -20.55 13.37 6.42
CA LEU A 392 -19.68 12.76 7.43
C LEU A 392 -20.02 13.30 8.82
N PHE A 393 -20.01 12.42 9.82
CA PHE A 393 -20.19 12.77 11.23
C PHE A 393 -19.28 11.87 12.08
N THR A 394 -19.05 12.25 13.33
CA THR A 394 -18.26 11.44 14.27
C THR A 394 -19.15 10.91 15.38
N ILE A 395 -18.92 9.66 15.75
CA ILE A 395 -19.51 9.04 16.93
C ILE A 395 -18.45 9.06 18.03
N ALA A 396 -18.77 9.64 19.17
CA ALA A 396 -18.00 9.46 20.39
C ALA A 396 -18.41 8.15 21.04
N ASP A 397 -17.43 7.25 21.16
CA ASP A 397 -17.55 5.96 21.81
C ASP A 397 -16.51 5.92 22.94
N HIS A 398 -16.96 6.30 24.14
CA HIS A 398 -16.15 6.33 25.34
C HIS A 398 -16.50 5.15 26.23
N LYS A 399 -15.51 4.35 26.63
CA LYS A 399 -15.69 3.16 27.50
C LYS A 399 -16.44 3.47 28.82
N SER A 400 -16.38 4.72 29.29
CA SER A 400 -17.07 5.18 30.49
C SER A 400 -18.56 5.51 30.28
N GLU A 401 -19.01 5.60 29.04
CA GLU A 401 -20.37 6.01 28.67
C GLU A 401 -21.14 4.81 28.10
N ASN A 402 -22.40 4.65 28.53
CA ASN A 402 -23.26 3.55 28.08
C ASN A 402 -24.02 3.88 26.78
N GLU A 403 -23.97 5.13 26.34
CA GLU A 403 -24.67 5.63 25.16
C GLU A 403 -23.64 6.20 24.17
N LEU A 404 -23.92 6.04 22.87
CA LEU A 404 -23.10 6.62 21.80
C LEU A 404 -23.63 8.02 21.47
N PHE A 405 -22.75 9.02 21.46
CA PHE A 405 -23.12 10.39 21.14
C PHE A 405 -22.58 10.81 19.76
N ILE A 406 -23.39 11.56 19.01
CA ILE A 406 -22.90 12.26 17.82
C ILE A 406 -22.18 13.52 18.30
N ASP A 407 -20.86 13.51 18.22
CA ASP A 407 -20.02 14.54 18.83
C ASP A 407 -19.77 15.71 17.86
N SER A 408 -19.44 15.43 16.60
CA SER A 408 -19.15 16.48 15.62
C SER A 408 -20.14 16.52 14.46
N ILE A 409 -20.80 17.68 14.34
CA ILE A 409 -21.75 18.03 13.28
C ILE A 409 -21.12 19.01 12.27
N HIS A 410 -21.83 19.36 11.19
CA HIS A 410 -21.34 20.23 10.11
C HIS A 410 -21.25 21.71 10.50
N ASN A 411 -20.34 22.03 11.43
CA ASN A 411 -19.95 23.38 11.81
C ASN A 411 -18.41 23.51 11.82
N ASP A 412 -17.88 24.73 12.01
CA ASP A 412 -16.44 25.01 11.89
C ASP A 412 -15.55 24.13 12.78
N GLU A 413 -15.95 23.90 14.03
CA GLU A 413 -15.21 23.06 14.97
C GLU A 413 -15.32 21.58 14.59
N GLY A 414 -16.53 21.15 14.22
CA GLY A 414 -16.81 19.79 13.79
C GLY A 414 -16.06 19.41 12.51
N TYR A 415 -15.87 20.31 11.55
CA TYR A 415 -15.07 20.04 10.35
C TYR A 415 -13.62 19.73 10.70
N ARG A 416 -12.99 20.49 11.62
CA ARG A 416 -11.60 20.21 12.04
C ARG A 416 -11.48 18.86 12.74
N ARG A 417 -12.46 18.53 13.58
CA ARG A 417 -12.50 17.27 14.32
C ARG A 417 -12.74 16.07 13.38
N ILE A 418 -13.70 16.17 12.45
CA ILE A 418 -13.95 15.15 11.41
C ILE A 418 -12.68 14.91 10.59
N ARG A 419 -12.02 15.96 10.08
CA ARG A 419 -10.75 15.84 9.33
C ARG A 419 -9.69 15.08 10.11
N THR A 420 -9.53 15.42 11.38
CA THR A 420 -8.50 14.83 12.25
C THR A 420 -8.79 13.35 12.52
N LEU A 421 -10.03 13.03 12.88
CA LEU A 421 -10.44 11.66 13.18
C LEU A 421 -10.41 10.77 11.93
N LEU A 422 -10.89 11.27 10.80
CA LEU A 422 -10.85 10.54 9.54
C LEU A 422 -9.41 10.30 9.09
N ALA A 423 -8.55 11.34 9.11
CA ALA A 423 -7.13 11.18 8.79
C ALA A 423 -6.48 10.08 9.66
N ASN A 424 -6.78 10.05 10.96
CA ASN A 424 -6.25 9.04 11.88
C ASN A 424 -6.70 7.61 11.55
N GLN A 425 -7.90 7.41 10.96
CA GLN A 425 -8.36 6.10 10.50
C GLN A 425 -7.52 5.59 9.31
N TYR A 426 -7.03 6.50 8.47
CA TYR A 426 -6.14 6.19 7.34
C TYR A 426 -4.64 6.19 7.73
N SER A 427 -4.32 6.44 8.99
CA SER A 427 -2.94 6.33 9.46
C SER A 427 -2.57 4.87 9.62
N ARG A 428 -1.42 4.47 9.06
CA ARG A 428 -0.90 3.10 9.19
C ARG A 428 -0.71 2.68 10.65
N GLU A 429 -0.38 3.64 11.51
CA GLU A 429 -0.22 3.43 12.96
C GLU A 429 -1.52 2.97 13.64
N SER A 430 -2.68 3.24 13.02
CA SER A 430 -3.99 2.78 13.48
C SER A 430 -4.40 1.44 12.86
N MET A 431 -3.81 1.05 11.74
CA MET A 431 -4.17 -0.15 10.98
C MET A 431 -3.34 -1.37 11.37
N VAL A 432 -2.06 -1.17 11.71
CA VAL A 432 -1.13 -2.25 12.07
C VAL A 432 -0.63 -1.99 13.49
N PRO A 433 -0.79 -2.96 14.42
CA PRO A 433 -0.25 -2.83 15.77
C PRO A 433 1.23 -2.48 15.78
N ASP A 434 1.67 -1.70 16.76
CA ASP A 434 3.07 -1.32 16.90
C ASP A 434 3.81 -2.33 17.78
N ILE A 435 4.55 -3.23 17.14
CA ILE A 435 5.30 -4.31 17.80
C ILE A 435 6.76 -4.17 17.40
N GLN A 436 7.64 -4.13 18.41
CA GLN A 436 9.06 -3.86 18.22
C GLN A 436 9.90 -4.86 18.99
N VAL A 437 11.04 -5.27 18.44
CA VAL A 437 12.06 -6.02 19.18
C VAL A 437 12.75 -5.06 20.14
N THR A 438 12.67 -5.34 21.43
CA THR A 438 13.28 -4.51 22.50
C THR A 438 14.45 -5.19 23.19
N SER A 439 14.46 -6.53 23.25
CA SER A 439 15.58 -7.29 23.80
C SER A 439 15.75 -8.63 23.09
N TYR A 440 16.99 -9.08 22.99
CA TYR A 440 17.43 -10.38 22.53
C TYR A 440 18.56 -10.87 23.45
N ALA A 441 18.28 -11.93 24.19
CA ALA A 441 19.15 -12.52 25.19
C ALA A 441 20.26 -13.40 24.58
N ARG A 442 21.20 -12.77 23.86
CA ARG A 442 22.24 -13.44 23.03
C ARG A 442 23.09 -14.46 23.78
N MET A 443 23.38 -14.19 25.04
CA MET A 443 24.35 -14.96 25.84
C MET A 443 23.68 -16.00 26.74
N THR A 444 22.36 -16.00 26.83
CA THR A 444 21.58 -16.87 27.73
C THR A 444 20.76 -17.87 26.93
N ASP A 445 19.43 -17.82 27.03
CA ASP A 445 18.50 -18.76 26.39
C ASP A 445 18.15 -18.39 24.94
N ARG A 446 18.70 -17.28 24.44
CA ARG A 446 18.43 -16.72 23.11
C ARG A 446 16.97 -16.32 22.92
N SER A 447 16.25 -16.04 24.00
CA SER A 447 14.89 -15.53 23.94
C SER A 447 14.82 -14.15 23.27
N LEU A 448 13.69 -13.89 22.61
CA LEU A 448 13.38 -12.61 21.97
C LEU A 448 12.24 -11.94 22.73
N THR A 449 12.44 -10.69 23.15
CA THR A 449 11.38 -9.88 23.75
C THR A 449 10.86 -8.87 22.73
N LEU A 450 9.57 -8.97 22.48
CA LEU A 450 8.79 -8.03 21.70
C LEU A 450 7.99 -7.14 22.64
N THR A 451 7.93 -5.85 22.33
CA THR A 451 7.08 -4.91 23.05
C THR A 451 6.02 -4.36 22.10
N HIS A 452 4.75 -4.58 22.48
CA HIS A 452 3.60 -3.94 21.88
C HIS A 452 3.37 -2.56 22.51
N MET A 453 3.41 -1.52 21.69
CA MET A 453 3.16 -0.14 22.09
C MET A 453 1.65 0.16 21.96
N SER A 454 0.92 -0.07 23.06
CA SER A 454 -0.53 0.11 23.14
C SER A 454 -0.89 1.58 22.93
N ARG A 455 -1.75 1.84 21.94
CA ARG A 455 -2.27 3.18 21.64
C ARG A 455 -3.75 3.24 21.96
N ARG A 456 -4.15 4.28 22.71
CA ARG A 456 -5.54 4.52 23.14
C ARG A 456 -6.13 3.38 23.98
N GLY A 457 -5.28 2.63 24.69
CA GLY A 457 -5.69 1.49 25.51
C GLY A 457 -6.41 0.39 24.71
N ARG A 458 -6.10 0.25 23.42
CA ARG A 458 -6.64 -0.82 22.57
C ARG A 458 -5.76 -2.06 22.73
N PRO A 459 -6.27 -3.14 23.37
CA PRO A 459 -5.51 -4.37 23.49
C PRO A 459 -5.42 -5.08 22.12
N LEU A 460 -4.46 -6.00 22.01
CA LEU A 460 -4.43 -6.96 20.91
C LEU A 460 -5.54 -7.99 21.10
N ASN A 461 -6.01 -8.57 19.98
CA ASN A 461 -6.81 -9.78 20.05
C ASN A 461 -5.92 -10.95 20.51
N GLU A 462 -6.27 -11.60 21.61
CA GLU A 462 -5.45 -12.65 22.24
C GLU A 462 -5.22 -13.84 21.30
N ASP A 463 -6.27 -14.37 20.68
CA ASP A 463 -6.19 -15.52 19.77
C ASP A 463 -5.31 -15.25 18.54
N GLU A 464 -5.41 -14.05 17.97
CA GLU A 464 -4.58 -13.64 16.82
C GLU A 464 -3.13 -13.38 17.23
N ALA A 465 -2.92 -12.78 18.41
CA ALA A 465 -1.59 -12.53 18.95
C ALA A 465 -0.85 -13.84 19.21
N GLU A 466 -1.48 -14.82 19.86
CA GLU A 466 -0.88 -16.13 20.13
C GLU A 466 -0.47 -16.85 18.84
N LYS A 467 -1.35 -16.88 17.84
CA LYS A 467 -1.06 -17.50 16.53
C LYS A 467 0.09 -16.80 15.81
N THR A 468 0.15 -15.47 15.88
CA THR A 468 1.22 -14.68 15.26
C THR A 468 2.55 -14.89 15.97
N LEU A 469 2.55 -14.90 17.31
CA LEU A 469 3.75 -15.17 18.11
C LEU A 469 4.31 -16.56 17.85
N ALA A 470 3.46 -17.58 17.69
CA ALA A 470 3.91 -18.92 17.34
C ALA A 470 4.68 -18.96 16.01
N GLN A 471 4.30 -18.14 15.03
CA GLN A 471 5.03 -18.01 13.76
C GLN A 471 6.36 -17.27 13.92
N ILE A 472 6.41 -16.25 14.78
CA ILE A 472 7.67 -15.57 15.11
C ILE A 472 8.62 -16.53 15.82
N GLU A 473 8.12 -17.27 16.81
CA GLU A 473 8.89 -18.29 17.55
C GLU A 473 9.41 -19.38 16.62
N ARG A 474 8.62 -19.81 15.63
CA ARG A 474 9.05 -20.75 14.60
C ARG A 474 10.22 -20.22 13.78
N LEU A 475 10.14 -18.99 13.26
CA LEU A 475 11.24 -18.37 12.50
C LEU A 475 12.47 -18.10 13.38
N TRP A 476 12.26 -17.77 14.65
CA TRP A 476 13.33 -17.44 15.58
C TRP A 476 14.04 -18.70 16.12
N GLY A 477 13.25 -19.73 16.42
CA GLY A 477 13.66 -21.04 16.91
C GLY A 477 13.92 -21.14 18.42
N PHE A 478 13.60 -20.10 19.19
CA PHE A 478 13.75 -20.00 20.65
C PHE A 478 12.54 -19.25 21.25
N PRO A 479 12.34 -19.26 22.58
CA PRO A 479 11.19 -18.60 23.20
C PRO A 479 11.05 -17.12 22.81
N VAL A 480 9.81 -16.70 22.54
CA VAL A 480 9.47 -15.31 22.24
C VAL A 480 8.50 -14.80 23.29
N HIS A 481 8.82 -13.66 23.90
CA HIS A 481 8.00 -13.00 24.90
C HIS A 481 7.36 -11.75 24.30
N LEU A 482 6.09 -11.52 24.62
CA LEU A 482 5.39 -10.29 24.25
C LEU A 482 5.00 -9.52 25.51
N GLU A 483 5.52 -8.30 25.62
CA GLU A 483 5.16 -7.35 26.65
C GLU A 483 4.29 -6.26 26.04
N THR A 484 3.35 -5.70 26.79
CA THR A 484 2.60 -4.52 26.36
C THR A 484 2.99 -3.34 27.23
N SER A 485 3.37 -2.24 26.58
CA SER A 485 3.65 -0.96 27.20
C SER A 485 2.61 0.06 26.73
N ASP A 486 2.02 0.81 27.65
CA ASP A 486 1.12 1.90 27.29
C ASP A 486 1.93 3.13 26.87
N VAL A 487 1.68 3.61 25.67
CA VAL A 487 2.24 4.89 25.22
C VAL A 487 1.43 6.00 25.87
N HIS A 488 2.04 6.72 26.81
CA HIS A 488 1.46 7.90 27.46
C HIS A 488 1.23 9.07 26.48
#